data_AF-A0A2N6CC05-F1
#
_entry.id   AF-A0A2N6CC05-F1
#
_cell.length_a   1.000
_cell.length_b   1.000
_cell.length_c   1.000
_cell.angle_alpha   90.00
_cell.angle_beta   90.00
_cell.angle_gamma   90.00
#
_symmetry.space_group_name_H-M   'P 1'
#
loop_
_entity.id
_entity.type
_entity.pdbx_description
1 polymer ?
#
loop_
_entity_poly.entity_id
_entity_poly.type
_entity_poly.pdbx_seq_one_letter_code
_entity_poly.pdbx_strand_id
1 'polypeptide(L)'
;MKKIGKYLLENRICDEFSLNHALEQQAKLREKGIYKPVGEILAESMGVDSHAQRQAFFQLHYDIVSSSPLFKGLSPESIKQTISLAEHVILPGNSLLFTEGDDSGFFYLVVSGEV
;
A
#
# COMPACT_ATOMS: atom_id res chain seq x y z
N MET A 1 9.40 6.51 -7.88
CA MET A 1 8.22 6.12 -7.08
C MET A 1 8.40 6.60 -5.64
N LYS A 2 7.41 7.27 -5.03
CA LYS A 2 7.51 7.69 -3.62
C LYS A 2 7.25 6.47 -2.72
N LYS A 3 8.09 6.25 -1.70
CA LYS A 3 7.85 5.21 -0.68
C LYS A 3 6.62 5.58 0.16
N ILE A 4 5.85 4.59 0.58
CA ILE A 4 4.60 4.83 1.34
C ILE A 4 4.81 5.66 2.61
N GLY A 5 5.94 5.47 3.30
CA GLY A 5 6.30 6.28 4.48
C GLY A 5 6.38 7.78 4.19
N LYS A 6 6.90 8.18 3.01
CA LYS A 6 6.94 9.59 2.62
C LYS A 6 5.53 10.15 2.38
N TYR A 7 4.63 9.35 1.83
CA TYR A 7 3.24 9.74 1.62
C TYR A 7 2.49 9.94 2.93
N LEU A 8 2.73 9.06 3.92
CA LEU A 8 2.14 9.17 5.25
C LEU A 8 2.58 10.44 5.99
N LEU A 9 3.86 10.82 5.85
CA LEU A 9 4.40 12.07 6.40
C LEU A 9 3.85 13.31 5.70
N GLU A 10 3.84 13.33 4.36
CA GLU A 10 3.36 14.48 3.56
C GLU A 10 1.90 14.82 3.85
N ASN A 11 1.07 13.80 4.12
CA ASN A 11 -0.35 13.96 4.43
C ASN A 11 -0.65 14.05 5.95
N ARG A 12 0.38 14.17 6.80
CA ARG A 12 0.28 14.29 8.27
C ARG A 12 -0.53 13.17 8.93
N ILE A 13 -0.51 11.97 8.35
CA ILE A 13 -1.18 10.78 8.91
C ILE A 13 -0.34 10.16 10.02
N CYS A 14 0.97 10.28 9.91
CA CYS A 14 1.90 9.97 10.99
C CYS A 14 3.00 11.04 11.05
N ASP A 15 3.70 11.12 12.18
CA ASP A 15 4.93 11.88 12.30
C ASP A 15 6.16 11.00 12.01
N GLU A 16 7.32 11.63 11.89
CA GLU A 16 8.58 10.97 11.58
C GLU A 16 9.01 10.01 12.68
N PHE A 17 8.69 10.34 13.93
CA PHE A 17 8.95 9.47 15.08
C PHE A 17 8.17 8.15 14.99
N SER A 18 6.86 8.24 14.74
CA SER A 18 5.95 7.10 14.58
C SER A 18 6.38 6.21 13.42
N LEU A 19 6.74 6.81 12.28
CA LEU A 19 7.20 6.07 11.12
C LEU A 19 8.50 5.33 11.38
N ASN A 20 9.49 6.00 11.98
CA ASN A 20 10.79 5.38 12.27
C ASN A 20 10.64 4.24 13.29
N HIS A 21 9.83 4.45 14.34
CA HIS A 21 9.54 3.41 15.33
C HIS A 21 8.85 2.19 14.68
N ALA A 22 7.88 2.40 13.79
CA ALA A 22 7.20 1.31 13.09
C ALA A 22 8.16 0.54 12.15
N LEU A 23 9.07 1.24 11.47
CA LEU A 23 10.10 0.62 10.63
C LEU A 23 11.10 -0.21 11.45
N GLU A 24 11.50 0.28 12.63
CA GLU A 24 12.36 -0.48 13.55
C GLU A 24 11.66 -1.74 14.07
N GLN A 25 10.38 -1.64 14.44
CA GLN A 25 9.60 -2.80 14.85
C GLN A 25 9.43 -3.80 13.71
N GLN A 26 9.20 -3.32 12.48
CA GLN A 26 9.13 -4.17 11.31
C GLN A 26 10.43 -4.94 11.08
N ALA A 27 11.59 -4.28 11.23
CA ALA A 27 12.89 -4.92 11.13
C ALA A 27 13.07 -6.03 12.18
N LYS A 28 12.72 -5.75 13.45
CA LYS A 28 12.78 -6.73 14.55
C LYS A 28 11.85 -7.94 14.33
N LEU A 29 10.68 -7.74 13.74
CA LEU A 29 9.76 -8.84 13.40
C LEU A 29 10.33 -9.68 12.25
N ARG A 30 10.92 -9.02 11.25
CA ARG A 30 11.54 -9.69 10.12
C ARG A 30 12.73 -10.56 10.53
N GLU A 31 13.56 -10.11 11.47
CA GLU A 31 14.64 -10.92 12.07
C GLU A 31 14.11 -12.21 12.73
N LYS A 32 12.86 -12.19 13.20
CA LYS A 32 12.17 -13.36 13.78
C LYS A 32 11.41 -14.18 12.73
N GLY A 33 11.55 -13.86 11.44
CA GLY A 33 10.82 -14.51 10.36
C GLY A 33 9.34 -14.15 10.28
N ILE A 34 8.89 -13.14 11.02
CA ILE A 34 7.49 -12.70 11.04
C ILE A 34 7.34 -11.52 10.09
N TYR A 35 6.51 -11.69 9.07
CA TYR A 35 6.13 -10.59 8.20
C TYR A 35 4.98 -9.80 8.81
N LYS A 36 5.15 -8.47 8.91
CA LYS A 36 4.07 -7.55 9.26
C LYS A 36 4.20 -6.24 8.48
N PRO A 37 3.15 -5.78 7.79
CA PRO A 37 3.17 -4.50 7.10
C PRO A 37 3.36 -3.32 8.05
N VAL A 38 4.14 -2.32 7.63
CA VAL A 38 4.39 -1.11 8.44
C VAL A 38 3.09 -0.34 8.75
N GLY A 39 2.09 -0.41 7.86
CA GLY A 39 0.77 0.19 8.09
C GLY A 39 0.03 -0.44 9.26
N GLU A 40 0.09 -1.76 9.43
CA GLU A 40 -0.53 -2.45 10.58
C GLU A 40 0.20 -2.13 11.88
N ILE A 41 1.54 -2.07 11.83
CA ILE A 41 2.35 -1.69 12.98
C ILE A 41 1.99 -0.27 13.43
N LEU A 42 1.86 0.68 12.50
CA LEU A 42 1.44 2.05 12.78
C LEU A 42 0.03 2.11 13.41
N ALA A 43 -0.91 1.31 12.89
CA ALA A 43 -2.28 1.24 13.41
C ALA A 43 -2.33 0.72 14.85
N GLU A 44 -1.58 -0.34 15.15
CA GLU A 44 -1.59 -0.99 16.45
C GLU A 44 -0.80 -0.24 17.53
N SER A 45 0.37 0.29 17.18
CA SER A 45 1.31 0.82 18.18
C SER A 45 1.13 2.32 18.47
N MET A 46 0.52 3.07 17.56
CA MET A 46 0.47 4.54 17.64
C MET A 46 -0.95 5.12 17.63
N GLY A 47 -1.99 4.29 17.64
CA GLY A 47 -3.39 4.77 17.70
C GLY A 47 -3.79 5.61 16.49
N VAL A 48 -3.16 5.38 15.34
CA VAL A 48 -3.54 6.04 14.07
C VAL A 48 -4.99 5.69 13.78
N ASP A 49 -5.83 6.72 13.64
CA ASP A 49 -7.25 6.53 13.35
C ASP A 49 -7.40 5.68 12.08
N SER A 50 -7.97 4.49 12.26
CA SER A 50 -8.22 3.51 11.20
C SER A 50 -8.99 4.12 10.01
N HIS A 51 -9.82 5.13 10.27
CA HIS A 51 -10.53 5.86 9.22
C HIS A 51 -9.61 6.81 8.45
N ALA A 52 -8.83 7.66 9.14
CA ALA A 52 -7.81 8.51 8.51
C ALA A 52 -6.78 7.71 7.69
N GLN A 53 -6.36 6.56 8.22
CA GLN A 53 -5.46 5.65 7.51
C GLN A 53 -6.10 5.08 6.24
N ARG A 54 -7.37 4.64 6.31
CA ARG A 54 -8.10 4.16 5.14
C ARG A 54 -8.27 5.24 4.07
N GLN A 55 -8.58 6.48 4.47
CA GLN A 55 -8.66 7.60 3.54
C GLN A 55 -7.33 7.89 2.85
N ALA A 56 -6.23 7.85 3.62
CA ALA A 56 -4.90 8.02 3.07
C ALA A 56 -4.51 6.95 2.05
N PHE A 57 -4.78 5.68 2.37
CA PHE A 57 -4.56 4.58 1.44
C PHE A 57 -5.42 4.74 0.20
N PHE A 58 -6.69 5.11 0.36
CA PHE A 58 -7.57 5.34 -0.79
C PHE A 58 -7.03 6.45 -1.70
N GLN A 59 -6.58 7.57 -1.12
CA GLN A 59 -6.02 8.67 -1.90
C GLN A 59 -4.72 8.27 -2.61
N LEU A 60 -3.82 7.52 -1.94
CA LEU A 60 -2.61 7.00 -2.56
C LEU A 60 -2.93 6.11 -3.78
N HIS A 61 -3.85 5.17 -3.61
CA HIS A 61 -4.29 4.29 -4.70
C HIS A 61 -4.94 5.09 -5.83
N TYR A 62 -5.74 6.10 -5.48
CA TYR A 62 -6.33 7.00 -6.47
C TYR A 62 -5.27 7.73 -7.29
N ASP A 63 -4.27 8.32 -6.65
CA ASP A 63 -3.20 9.04 -7.33
C ASP A 63 -2.40 8.12 -8.27
N ILE A 64 -2.16 6.87 -7.87
CA ILE A 64 -1.42 5.88 -8.67
C ILE A 64 -2.26 5.36 -9.84
N VAL A 65 -3.50 4.94 -9.59
CA VAL A 65 -4.40 4.43 -10.64
C VAL A 65 -4.70 5.54 -11.66
N SER A 66 -4.99 6.75 -11.20
CA SER A 66 -5.31 7.89 -12.09
C SER A 66 -4.11 8.39 -12.91
N SER A 67 -2.88 8.20 -12.43
CA SER A 67 -1.66 8.53 -13.18
C SER A 67 -1.22 7.44 -14.15
N SER A 68 -1.79 6.24 -14.04
CA SER A 68 -1.46 5.13 -14.95
C SER A 68 -2.08 5.34 -16.34
N PRO A 69 -1.30 5.17 -17.42
CA PRO A 69 -1.81 5.26 -18.79
C PRO A 69 -2.96 4.28 -19.08
N LEU A 70 -3.04 3.15 -18.35
CA LEU A 70 -4.06 2.12 -18.54
C LEU A 70 -5.48 2.61 -18.17
N PHE A 71 -5.58 3.58 -17.27
CA PHE A 71 -6.86 4.12 -16.80
C PHE A 71 -7.14 5.51 -17.38
N LYS A 72 -6.34 5.94 -18.36
CA LYS A 72 -6.51 7.22 -19.04
C LYS A 72 -7.86 7.24 -19.76
N GLY A 73 -8.71 8.20 -19.41
CA GLY A 73 -10.04 8.38 -20.01
C GLY A 73 -11.19 7.81 -19.18
N LEU A 74 -10.92 7.12 -18.06
CA LEU A 74 -11.96 6.79 -17.10
C LEU A 74 -12.38 8.01 -16.28
N SER A 75 -13.66 8.05 -15.89
CA SER A 75 -14.14 9.10 -14.98
C SER A 75 -13.55 8.91 -13.57
N PRO A 76 -13.46 9.99 -12.77
CA PRO A 76 -13.07 9.90 -11.37
C PRO A 76 -13.89 8.87 -10.58
N GLU A 77 -15.19 8.76 -10.85
CA GLU A 77 -16.10 7.80 -10.20
C GLU A 77 -15.75 6.36 -10.57
N SER A 78 -15.43 6.10 -11.83
CA SER A 78 -15.00 4.78 -12.30
C SER A 78 -13.69 4.37 -11.63
N ILE A 79 -12.73 5.29 -11.52
CA ILE A 79 -11.46 5.04 -10.82
C ILE A 79 -11.71 4.72 -9.35
N LYS A 80 -12.56 5.51 -8.66
CA LYS A 80 -12.93 5.26 -7.26
C LYS A 80 -13.59 3.89 -7.09
N GLN A 81 -14.48 3.49 -8.00
CA GLN A 81 -15.10 2.17 -7.99
C GLN A 81 -14.07 1.06 -8.19
N THR A 82 -13.18 1.19 -9.18
CA THR A 82 -12.10 0.23 -9.41
C THR A 82 -11.26 0.03 -8.14
N ILE A 83 -10.87 1.09 -7.46
CA ILE A 83 -10.07 1.00 -6.21
C ILE A 83 -10.85 0.32 -5.09
N SER A 84 -12.17 0.56 -5.01
CA SER A 84 -13.04 -0.04 -3.99
C SER A 84 -13.29 -1.54 -4.21
N LEU A 85 -13.23 -2.01 -5.46
CA LEU A 85 -13.43 -3.41 -5.83
C LEU A 85 -12.11 -4.18 -5.91
N ALA A 86 -10.97 -3.49 -6.00
CA ALA A 86 -9.66 -4.10 -6.05
C ALA A 86 -9.31 -4.77 -4.72
N GLU A 87 -8.69 -5.94 -4.82
CA GLU A 87 -8.01 -6.57 -3.69
C GLU A 87 -6.66 -5.89 -3.46
N HIS A 88 -6.37 -5.54 -2.20
CA HIS A 88 -5.14 -4.89 -1.81
C HIS A 88 -4.25 -5.90 -1.10
N VAL A 89 -3.14 -6.28 -1.75
CA VAL A 89 -2.21 -7.28 -1.22
C VAL A 89 -0.84 -6.67 -1.00
N ILE A 90 -0.24 -6.95 0.15
CA ILE A 90 1.14 -6.56 0.46
C ILE A 90 1.96 -7.84 0.60
N LEU A 91 2.97 -7.98 -0.25
CA LEU A 91 3.77 -9.20 -0.34
C LEU A 91 5.22 -8.94 0.11
N PRO A 92 5.85 -9.87 0.84
CA PRO A 92 7.28 -9.79 1.12
C PRO A 92 8.10 -9.96 -0.16
N GLY A 93 9.36 -9.53 -0.12
CA GLY A 93 10.31 -9.81 -1.20
C GLY A 93 10.45 -11.31 -1.45
N ASN A 94 10.68 -11.68 -2.71
CA ASN A 94 10.71 -13.06 -3.22
C ASN A 94 9.36 -13.80 -3.15
N SER A 95 8.23 -13.08 -3.04
CA SER A 95 6.91 -13.70 -3.22
C SER A 95 6.64 -13.99 -4.69
N LEU A 96 6.04 -15.14 -4.96
CA LEU A 96 5.55 -15.51 -6.28
C LEU A 96 4.21 -14.80 -6.54
N LEU A 97 4.13 -14.01 -7.62
CA LEU A 97 2.91 -13.30 -8.01
C LEU A 97 2.01 -14.12 -8.91
N PHE A 98 2.59 -14.72 -9.94
CA PHE A 98 1.92 -15.58 -10.91
C PHE A 98 2.96 -16.51 -11.54
N THR A 99 2.49 -17.63 -12.07
CA THR A 99 3.28 -18.59 -12.83
C THR A 99 2.90 -18.56 -14.30
N GLU A 100 3.85 -18.96 -15.15
CA GLU A 100 3.56 -19.13 -16.56
C GLU A 100 2.50 -20.23 -16.75
N GLY A 101 1.41 -19.89 -17.42
CA GLY A 101 0.28 -20.78 -17.65
C GLY A 101 -0.88 -20.62 -16.65
N ASP A 102 -0.79 -19.71 -15.68
CA ASP A 102 -1.94 -19.34 -14.84
C ASP A 102 -3.07 -18.69 -15.65
N ASP A 103 -4.31 -18.91 -15.20
CA ASP A 103 -5.52 -18.34 -15.83
C ASP A 103 -5.49 -16.79 -15.85
N SER A 104 -5.76 -16.20 -17.01
CA SER A 104 -5.65 -14.76 -17.26
C SER A 104 -6.90 -13.96 -16.87
N GLY A 105 -7.33 -14.09 -15.61
CA GLY A 105 -8.52 -13.41 -15.07
C GLY A 105 -8.27 -12.07 -14.37
N PHE A 106 -7.01 -11.70 -14.13
CA PHE A 106 -6.64 -10.58 -13.26
C PHE A 106 -5.38 -9.86 -13.75
N PHE A 107 -5.20 -8.64 -13.27
CA PHE A 107 -3.98 -7.86 -13.46
C PHE A 107 -3.53 -7.29 -12.11
N TYR A 108 -2.23 -7.04 -11.97
CA TYR A 108 -1.66 -6.38 -10.81
C TYR A 108 -1.24 -4.96 -11.17
N LEU A 109 -1.46 -4.03 -10.25
CA LEU A 109 -0.88 -2.70 -10.32
C LEU A 109 0.07 -2.53 -9.15
N VAL A 110 1.37 -2.37 -9.44
CA VAL A 110 2.40 -2.18 -8.40
C VAL A 110 2.31 -0.76 -7.85
N VAL A 111 1.80 -0.65 -6.63
CA VAL A 111 1.67 0.62 -5.90
C VAL A 111 3.02 1.06 -5.31
N SER A 112 3.76 0.11 -4.73
CA SER A 112 5.06 0.34 -4.13
C SER A 112 5.87 -0.95 -4.12
N GLY A 113 7.11 -0.89 -4.60
CA GLY A 113 8.00 -2.05 -4.70
C GLY A 113 8.51 -2.23 -6.14
N GLU A 114 9.11 -3.39 -6.36
CA GLU A 114 9.60 -3.86 -7.66
C GLU A 114 9.21 -5.33 -7.84
N VAL A 115 9.00 -5.74 -9.09
CA VAL A 115 8.57 -7.07 -9.52
C VAL A 115 9.56 -7.59 -10.55
#